data_AF-A0AAX6MFU3-F1
#
_entry.id   AF-A0AAX6MFU3-F1
#
_cell.length_a   1.000
_cell.length_b   1.000
_cell.length_c   1.000
_cell.angle_alpha   90.00
_cell.angle_beta   90.00
_cell.angle_gamma   90.00
#
_symmetry.space_group_name_H-M   'P 1'
#
loop_
_entity.id
_entity.type
_entity.pdbx_description
1 polymer ?
#
loop_
_entity_poly.entity_id
_entity_poly.type
_entity_poly.pdbx_seq_one_letter_code
_entity_poly.pdbx_strand_id
1 'polypeptide(L)'
;MDVLRLLRQMDSLDFMGYHRRNRPVDRGEAQRMDYFGDPYIDATWKANVPQGLLDRIRSWIVRTPVTEEIRPGRQVEVAPWPERIDETGAVVFRESDRPEYEKMKNETIKPDVVVFCTGYTHHYPFLGDHRYDEEYYEGKLVRKIWLRDDPSLGFIGFVRPNLGAIPPLTEFQAQLWVLNLLAPERVKRPLLPSDEPHYQLMRKNNARIRYGVDHESYAYQLALDMGSAPSFIDVLRIGFSSGNGGWYKLPLTWALSANFNTKFRLLGPWKWDGAPGVMNTELWDTVARRQIFFGHFTLSVVPMLIFGPMSFIVFLCASLYQFLRNIFRMLAPNRWKYGNNPERGSLLF
;
A
#
# COMPACT_ATOMS: atom_id res chain seq x y z
N MET A 1 42.56 4.27 12.92
CA MET A 1 42.32 3.77 11.54
C MET A 1 40.88 4.10 11.20
N ASP A 2 40.71 4.99 10.23
CA ASP A 2 39.69 6.04 10.26
C ASP A 2 38.31 5.65 9.74
N VAL A 3 37.29 5.91 10.56
CA VAL A 3 35.87 6.02 10.17
C VAL A 3 35.67 7.13 9.11
N LEU A 4 36.59 8.11 9.06
CA LEU A 4 36.65 9.14 8.01
C LEU A 4 37.09 8.61 6.63
N ARG A 5 37.71 7.41 6.53
CA ARG A 5 38.00 6.77 5.22
C ARG A 5 36.78 6.09 4.61
N LEU A 6 35.85 5.59 5.43
CA LEU A 6 34.60 4.99 4.96
C LEU A 6 33.61 6.08 4.48
N LEU A 7 33.60 7.24 5.12
CA LEU A 7 32.81 8.39 4.65
C LEU A 7 33.36 8.99 3.35
N ARG A 8 34.69 8.98 3.13
CA ARG A 8 35.28 9.41 1.84
C ARG A 8 35.12 8.42 0.69
N GLN A 9 34.77 7.16 0.94
CA GLN A 9 34.50 6.17 -0.10
C GLN A 9 33.03 6.13 -0.53
N MET A 10 32.14 6.72 0.27
CA MET A 10 30.73 6.96 -0.10
C MET A 10 30.54 8.24 -0.92
N ASP A 11 31.50 9.16 -0.90
CA ASP A 11 31.50 10.39 -1.72
C ASP A 11 32.01 10.19 -3.17
N SER A 12 32.37 8.96 -3.58
CA SER A 12 32.86 8.67 -4.94
C SER A 12 32.05 7.63 -5.70
N LEU A 13 30.86 7.27 -5.22
CA LEU A 13 29.86 6.56 -6.01
C LEU A 13 28.90 7.58 -6.60
N ASP A 14 29.32 8.14 -7.75
CA ASP A 14 28.43 8.78 -8.72
C ASP A 14 27.35 7.76 -9.14
N PHE A 15 26.31 7.65 -8.31
CA PHE A 15 25.02 7.16 -8.73
C PHE A 15 24.54 8.13 -9.80
N MET A 16 24.61 7.68 -11.06
CA MET A 16 24.19 8.36 -12.29
C MET A 16 23.11 9.41 -12.04
N GLY A 17 23.57 10.60 -11.70
CA GLY A 17 22.76 11.77 -11.47
C GLY A 17 22.33 12.30 -12.81
N TYR A 18 21.02 12.48 -12.95
CA TYR A 18 20.40 13.57 -13.71
C TYR A 18 21.38 14.44 -14.53
N HIS A 19 21.55 14.12 -15.81
CA HIS A 19 22.06 15.09 -16.77
C HIS A 19 20.96 16.13 -17.04
N ARG A 20 20.79 17.07 -16.11
CA ARG A 20 20.03 18.30 -16.33
C ARG A 20 20.89 19.17 -17.25
N ARG A 21 20.72 19.01 -18.57
CA ARG A 21 21.17 20.04 -19.52
C ARG A 21 20.42 21.31 -19.16
N ASN A 22 21.13 22.31 -18.63
CA ASN A 22 20.66 23.68 -18.49
C ASN A 22 20.31 24.22 -19.89
N ARG A 23 19.07 23.99 -20.33
CA ARG A 23 18.43 24.87 -21.30
C ARG A 23 17.51 25.80 -20.51
N PRO A 24 17.44 27.10 -20.86
CA PRO A 24 16.44 27.98 -20.29
C PRO A 24 15.06 27.38 -20.59
N VAL A 25 14.29 27.12 -19.54
CA VAL A 25 12.92 26.60 -19.65
C VAL A 25 12.03 27.76 -20.05
N ASP A 26 11.61 27.78 -21.32
CA ASP A 26 10.48 28.60 -21.74
C ASP A 26 9.25 28.16 -20.93
N ARG A 27 8.63 29.12 -20.23
CA ARG A 27 7.40 28.91 -19.48
C ARG A 27 6.24 28.74 -20.45
N GLY A 28 6.12 27.56 -21.04
CA GLY A 28 5.05 27.23 -21.98
C GLY A 28 4.67 25.76 -22.03
N GLU A 29 5.58 24.85 -21.73
CA GLU A 29 5.31 23.41 -21.87
C GLU A 29 5.41 22.70 -20.52
N ALA A 30 4.25 22.55 -19.88
CA ALA A 30 4.08 21.56 -18.84
C ALA A 30 4.40 20.19 -19.45
N GLN A 31 5.53 19.59 -19.06
CA GLN A 31 5.85 18.20 -19.36
C GLN A 31 4.70 17.31 -18.85
N ARG A 32 3.81 16.92 -19.76
CA ARG A 32 2.95 15.75 -19.58
C ARG A 32 3.89 14.56 -19.43
N MET A 33 3.96 14.04 -18.21
CA MET A 33 4.60 12.77 -17.93
C MET A 33 3.66 11.68 -18.46
N ASP A 34 3.69 11.47 -19.78
CA ASP A 34 2.99 10.38 -20.44
C ASP A 34 3.65 9.06 -19.97
N TYR A 35 2.85 8.10 -19.50
CA TYR A 35 3.31 6.78 -19.07
C TYR A 35 3.78 5.99 -20.30
N PHE A 36 5.01 6.23 -20.75
CA PHE A 36 5.63 5.43 -21.80
C PHE A 36 6.03 4.06 -21.23
N GLY A 37 5.54 2.98 -21.83
CA GLY A 37 6.23 1.68 -21.71
C GLY A 37 7.65 1.83 -22.22
N ASP A 38 8.63 1.26 -21.51
CA ASP A 38 10.05 1.40 -21.85
C ASP A 38 10.29 0.94 -23.31
N PRO A 39 10.89 1.78 -24.18
CA PRO A 39 11.12 1.43 -25.59
C PRO A 39 12.05 0.22 -25.78
N TYR A 40 12.78 -0.21 -24.75
CA TYR A 40 13.70 -1.34 -24.80
C TYR A 40 13.05 -2.67 -24.37
N ILE A 41 11.87 -2.63 -23.75
CA ILE A 41 11.11 -3.81 -23.35
C ILE A 41 10.20 -4.22 -24.51
N ASP A 42 10.24 -5.50 -24.90
CA ASP A 42 9.24 -6.10 -25.80
C ASP A 42 9.15 -5.51 -27.21
N ALA A 43 10.26 -5.01 -27.76
CA ALA A 43 10.35 -4.67 -29.19
C ALA A 43 9.81 -5.82 -30.09
N THR A 44 9.98 -7.06 -29.63
CA THR A 44 9.58 -8.29 -30.34
C THR A 44 8.15 -8.78 -30.08
N TRP A 45 7.41 -8.27 -29.10
CA TRP A 45 6.00 -8.64 -28.84
C TRP A 45 5.00 -7.68 -29.47
N LYS A 46 5.50 -6.62 -30.11
CA LYS A 46 4.68 -5.73 -30.94
C LYS A 46 4.42 -6.45 -32.26
N ALA A 47 3.14 -6.58 -32.61
CA ALA A 47 2.72 -7.30 -33.81
C ALA A 47 3.41 -6.73 -35.06
N ASN A 48 4.17 -7.57 -35.78
CA ASN A 48 4.80 -7.26 -37.07
C ASN A 48 3.81 -7.27 -38.25
N VAL A 49 2.51 -7.39 -37.97
CA VAL A 49 1.41 -7.62 -38.94
C VAL A 49 0.46 -6.42 -38.95
N PRO A 50 -0.29 -6.15 -40.05
CA PRO A 50 -1.15 -4.98 -40.14
C PRO A 50 -2.20 -4.99 -39.01
N GLN A 51 -2.20 -3.94 -38.19
CA GLN A 51 -3.13 -3.81 -37.07
C GLN A 51 -4.57 -3.69 -37.59
N GLY A 52 -5.45 -4.60 -37.14
CA GLY A 52 -6.88 -4.48 -37.33
C GLY A 52 -7.45 -3.23 -36.64
N LEU A 53 -8.72 -2.91 -36.89
CA LEU A 53 -9.37 -1.73 -36.30
C LEU A 53 -9.32 -1.73 -34.76
N LEU A 54 -9.48 -2.89 -34.14
CA LEU A 54 -9.43 -3.05 -32.68
C LEU A 54 -8.03 -2.80 -32.10
N ASP A 55 -6.98 -3.24 -32.80
CA ASP A 55 -5.59 -3.02 -32.38
C ASP A 55 -5.18 -1.56 -32.53
N ARG A 56 -5.71 -0.86 -33.54
CA ARG A 56 -5.55 0.59 -33.71
C ARG A 56 -6.26 1.38 -32.61
N ILE A 57 -7.48 0.98 -32.23
CA ILE A 57 -8.19 1.59 -31.11
C ILE A 57 -7.43 1.33 -29.79
N ARG A 58 -6.96 0.09 -29.59
CA ARG A 58 -6.19 -0.30 -28.40
C ARG A 58 -4.86 0.47 -28.32
N SER A 59 -4.10 0.56 -29.40
CA SER A 59 -2.82 1.30 -29.43
C SER A 59 -3.03 2.80 -29.26
N TRP A 60 -4.13 3.36 -29.77
CA TRP A 60 -4.53 4.74 -29.52
C TRP A 60 -4.85 5.01 -28.04
N ILE A 61 -5.54 4.09 -27.36
CA ILE A 61 -5.84 4.17 -25.93
C ILE A 61 -4.57 4.01 -25.07
N VAL A 62 -3.68 3.08 -25.43
CA VAL A 62 -2.50 2.68 -24.64
C VAL A 62 -1.24 3.48 -25.01
N ARG A 63 -1.25 4.30 -26.07
CA ARG A 63 -0.10 5.10 -26.58
C ARG A 63 1.23 4.35 -26.49
N THR A 64 1.30 3.20 -27.15
CA THR A 64 2.55 2.44 -27.24
C THR A 64 3.56 3.23 -28.10
N PRO A 65 4.81 3.48 -27.64
CA PRO A 65 5.79 4.18 -28.46
C PRO A 65 6.08 3.42 -29.75
N VAL A 66 6.18 4.18 -30.85
CA VAL A 66 6.43 3.69 -32.22
C VAL A 66 7.82 3.04 -32.27
N THR A 67 7.89 1.84 -32.85
CA THR A 67 9.06 0.94 -32.89
C THR A 67 10.22 1.43 -33.75
N GLU A 68 10.01 2.45 -34.59
CA GLU A 68 10.99 2.94 -35.56
C GLU A 68 12.24 3.57 -34.90
N GLU A 69 12.23 3.83 -33.59
CA GLU A 69 13.34 4.47 -32.88
C GLU A 69 14.27 3.51 -32.10
N ILE A 70 14.03 2.19 -32.14
CA ILE A 70 14.81 1.23 -31.34
C ILE A 70 16.14 0.93 -32.04
N ARG A 71 17.26 1.36 -31.42
CA ARG A 71 18.61 1.10 -31.94
C ARG A 71 18.95 -0.40 -31.87
N PRO A 72 19.55 -0.98 -32.92
CA PRO A 72 20.07 -2.35 -32.87
C PRO A 72 21.06 -2.52 -31.70
N GLY A 73 20.93 -3.61 -30.94
CA GLY A 73 21.90 -4.00 -29.91
C GLY A 73 21.60 -3.62 -28.45
N ARG A 74 20.50 -2.91 -28.15
CA ARG A 74 20.02 -2.72 -26.77
C ARG A 74 18.57 -3.14 -26.66
N GLN A 75 18.35 -4.36 -26.21
CA GLN A 75 17.02 -4.98 -26.15
C GLN A 75 16.89 -5.76 -24.84
N VAL A 76 15.69 -5.76 -24.26
CA VAL A 76 15.34 -6.61 -23.13
C VAL A 76 14.38 -7.67 -23.63
N GLU A 77 14.81 -8.92 -23.57
CA GLU A 77 13.99 -10.06 -23.94
C GLU A 77 13.55 -10.85 -22.71
N VAL A 78 12.27 -11.24 -22.68
CA VAL A 78 11.73 -12.12 -21.65
C VAL A 78 12.02 -13.57 -22.05
N ALA A 79 12.57 -14.34 -21.11
CA ALA A 79 12.87 -15.76 -21.27
C ALA A 79 12.21 -16.59 -20.15
N PRO A 80 11.98 -17.90 -20.37
CA PRO A 80 11.55 -18.81 -19.32
C PRO A 80 12.57 -18.87 -18.17
N TRP A 81 12.13 -19.40 -17.01
CA TRP A 81 13.07 -19.68 -15.94
C TRP A 81 14.08 -20.75 -16.39
N PRO A 82 15.39 -20.52 -16.25
CA PRO A 82 16.41 -21.48 -16.67
C PRO A 82 16.35 -22.73 -15.80
N GLU A 83 16.50 -23.89 -16.43
CA GLU A 83 16.64 -25.17 -15.72
C GLU A 83 18.07 -25.36 -15.20
N ARG A 84 19.05 -25.06 -16.07
CA ARG A 84 20.48 -25.08 -15.73
C ARG A 84 21.30 -24.22 -16.71
N ILE A 85 22.57 -24.00 -16.37
CA ILE A 85 23.60 -23.55 -17.32
C ILE A 85 24.51 -24.75 -17.55
N ASP A 86 24.72 -25.13 -18.81
CA ASP A 86 25.54 -26.28 -19.16
C ASP A 86 27.06 -26.01 -19.06
N GLU A 87 27.86 -27.04 -19.30
CA GLU A 87 29.33 -26.96 -19.26
C GLU A 87 29.91 -25.98 -20.27
N THR A 88 29.15 -25.64 -21.32
CA THR A 88 29.56 -24.67 -22.35
C THR A 88 29.20 -23.23 -22.01
N GLY A 89 28.55 -23.01 -20.86
CA GLY A 89 28.01 -21.73 -20.42
C GLY A 89 26.68 -21.36 -21.07
N ALA A 90 26.03 -22.29 -21.81
CA ALA A 90 24.73 -22.05 -22.42
C ALA A 90 23.59 -22.27 -21.43
N VAL A 91 22.60 -21.38 -21.47
CA VAL A 91 21.38 -21.51 -20.66
C VAL A 91 20.47 -22.56 -21.29
N VAL A 92 20.09 -23.56 -20.49
CA VAL A 92 19.08 -24.54 -20.86
C VAL A 92 17.77 -24.15 -20.19
N PHE A 93 16.77 -23.82 -21.00
CA PHE A 93 15.43 -23.47 -20.52
C PHE A 93 14.58 -24.72 -20.32
N ARG A 94 13.73 -24.67 -19.30
CA ARG A 94 12.71 -25.71 -19.07
C ARG A 94 11.64 -25.64 -20.17
N GLU A 95 11.28 -26.79 -20.74
CA GLU A 95 10.21 -26.85 -21.73
C GLU A 95 8.88 -26.33 -21.19
N SER A 96 8.20 -25.52 -21.99
CA SER A 96 6.92 -24.90 -21.62
C SER A 96 6.09 -24.56 -22.87
N ASP A 97 4.78 -24.59 -22.73
CA ASP A 97 3.80 -24.06 -23.69
C ASP A 97 3.76 -22.52 -23.76
N ARG A 98 4.61 -21.86 -22.97
CA ARG A 98 4.62 -20.40 -22.87
C ARG A 98 5.26 -19.76 -24.09
N PRO A 99 4.72 -18.63 -24.56
CA PRO A 99 5.25 -17.93 -25.73
C PRO A 99 6.74 -17.56 -25.64
N GLU A 100 7.25 -17.29 -24.43
CA GLU A 100 8.66 -16.99 -24.19
C GLU A 100 9.57 -18.20 -24.44
N TYR A 101 9.11 -19.42 -24.17
CA TYR A 101 9.87 -20.65 -24.45
C TYR A 101 9.96 -20.92 -25.95
N GLU A 102 8.83 -20.82 -26.65
CA GLU A 102 8.77 -21.06 -28.09
C GLU A 102 9.73 -20.16 -28.88
N LYS A 103 9.98 -18.95 -28.39
CA LYS A 103 10.99 -18.04 -28.95
C LYS A 103 12.42 -18.48 -28.61
N MET A 104 12.67 -18.80 -27.33
CA MET A 104 14.02 -19.06 -26.83
C MET A 104 14.54 -20.47 -27.17
N LYS A 105 13.68 -21.44 -27.51
CA LYS A 105 14.07 -22.85 -27.68
C LYS A 105 15.10 -23.12 -28.78
N ASN A 106 15.19 -22.25 -29.78
CA ASN A 106 16.13 -22.36 -30.89
C ASN A 106 17.35 -21.42 -30.72
N GLU A 107 17.36 -20.59 -29.68
CA GLU A 107 18.43 -19.64 -29.42
C GLU A 107 19.47 -20.24 -28.46
N THR A 108 20.75 -20.01 -28.75
CA THR A 108 21.84 -20.39 -27.83
C THR A 108 22.28 -19.18 -27.04
N ILE A 109 21.85 -19.09 -25.78
CA ILE A 109 22.14 -17.94 -24.92
C ILE A 109 23.30 -18.27 -23.99
N LYS A 110 24.40 -17.51 -24.11
CA LYS A 110 25.57 -17.58 -23.23
C LYS A 110 25.74 -16.24 -22.51
N PRO A 111 25.27 -16.10 -21.27
CA PRO A 111 25.37 -14.83 -20.56
C PRO A 111 26.79 -14.58 -20.08
N ASP A 112 27.32 -13.37 -20.32
CA ASP A 112 28.58 -12.92 -19.71
C ASP A 112 28.39 -12.62 -18.21
N VAL A 113 27.20 -12.17 -17.83
CA VAL A 113 26.83 -11.78 -16.46
C VAL A 113 25.44 -12.29 -16.13
N VAL A 114 25.31 -12.89 -14.94
CA VAL A 114 24.02 -13.30 -14.38
C VAL A 114 23.75 -12.46 -13.14
N VAL A 115 22.60 -11.77 -13.12
CA VAL A 115 22.18 -10.92 -12.00
C VAL A 115 20.94 -11.53 -11.34
N PHE A 116 21.10 -11.99 -10.09
CA PHE A 116 20.00 -12.61 -9.33
C PHE A 116 19.14 -11.55 -8.62
N CYS A 117 18.05 -11.15 -9.25
CA CYS A 117 17.03 -10.28 -8.66
C CYS A 117 15.95 -11.08 -7.88
N THR A 118 16.34 -12.10 -7.11
CA THR A 118 15.43 -13.06 -6.45
C THR A 118 14.79 -12.54 -5.16
N GLY A 119 15.18 -11.34 -4.72
CA GLY A 119 14.66 -10.66 -3.53
C GLY A 119 15.51 -10.91 -2.28
N TYR A 120 14.97 -10.51 -1.12
CA TYR A 120 15.66 -10.55 0.17
C TYR A 120 14.85 -11.34 1.20
N THR A 121 15.54 -11.87 2.20
CA THR A 121 15.00 -12.40 3.46
C THR A 121 15.34 -11.45 4.61
N HIS A 122 14.59 -11.53 5.71
CA HIS A 122 14.83 -10.70 6.89
C HIS A 122 15.27 -11.55 8.08
N HIS A 123 16.31 -11.10 8.77
CA HIS A 123 16.77 -11.68 10.02
C HIS A 123 17.10 -10.54 11.00
N TYR A 124 16.84 -10.75 12.29
CA TYR A 124 17.11 -9.78 13.35
C TYR A 124 18.07 -10.36 14.41
N PRO A 125 19.37 -10.52 14.09
CA PRO A 125 20.31 -11.20 14.99
C PRO A 125 20.42 -10.56 16.38
N PHE A 126 20.16 -9.25 16.46
CA PHE A 126 20.21 -8.48 17.70
C PHE A 126 19.04 -8.76 18.66
N LEU A 127 17.98 -9.46 18.23
CA LEU A 127 16.83 -9.81 19.08
C LEU A 127 17.02 -11.11 19.87
N GLY A 128 18.06 -11.90 19.59
CA GLY A 128 18.37 -13.16 20.29
C GLY A 128 17.35 -14.30 20.09
N ASP A 129 17.59 -15.43 20.78
CA ASP A 129 16.71 -16.61 20.90
C ASP A 129 16.04 -17.07 19.60
N HIS A 130 14.75 -17.42 19.60
CA HIS A 130 13.91 -17.70 18.44
C HIS A 130 13.33 -16.42 17.81
N ARG A 131 13.69 -15.24 18.32
CA ARG A 131 13.17 -13.92 17.89
C ARG A 131 13.92 -13.34 16.69
N TYR A 132 15.02 -13.95 16.23
CA TYR A 132 15.73 -13.48 15.05
C TYR A 132 15.01 -13.80 13.72
N ASP A 133 14.06 -14.74 13.72
CA ASP A 133 13.34 -15.20 12.53
C ASP A 133 12.01 -14.46 12.36
N GLU A 134 11.69 -14.03 11.14
CA GLU A 134 10.42 -13.38 10.83
C GLU A 134 9.22 -14.32 11.02
N GLU A 135 9.39 -15.63 10.82
CA GLU A 135 8.33 -16.62 10.98
C GLU A 135 7.80 -16.67 12.42
N TYR A 136 8.65 -16.36 13.41
CA TYR A 136 8.22 -16.30 14.81
C TYR A 136 7.10 -15.27 15.03
N TYR A 137 7.08 -14.18 14.28
CA TYR A 137 6.14 -13.08 14.45
C TYR A 137 4.84 -13.25 13.66
N GLU A 138 4.76 -14.28 12.81
CA GLU A 138 3.61 -14.51 11.95
C GLU A 138 2.34 -14.75 12.79
N GLY A 139 1.34 -13.87 12.60
CA GLY A 139 0.06 -13.94 13.32
C GLY A 139 0.09 -13.44 14.77
N LYS A 140 1.25 -13.04 15.31
CA LYS A 140 1.40 -12.57 16.70
C LYS A 140 1.42 -11.06 16.87
N LEU A 141 1.73 -10.34 15.79
CA LEU A 141 1.85 -8.88 15.80
C LEU A 141 0.49 -8.20 15.69
N VAL A 142 0.16 -7.34 16.65
CA VAL A 142 -0.99 -6.43 16.59
C VAL A 142 -0.80 -5.49 15.42
N ARG A 143 -1.71 -5.55 14.45
CA ARG A 143 -1.66 -4.73 13.22
C ARG A 143 -0.33 -4.84 12.46
N LYS A 144 0.43 -5.94 12.61
CA LYS A 144 1.80 -6.07 12.06
C LYS A 144 2.83 -5.10 12.66
N ILE A 145 2.59 -4.57 13.87
CA ILE A 145 3.45 -3.56 14.49
C ILE A 145 4.15 -4.08 15.74
N TRP A 146 3.46 -4.53 16.79
CA TRP A 146 4.11 -5.00 18.03
C TRP A 146 3.54 -6.34 18.50
N LEU A 147 4.27 -7.08 19.34
CA LEU A 147 3.77 -8.32 19.93
C LEU A 147 2.68 -8.03 20.96
N ARG A 148 1.56 -8.75 20.90
CA ARG A 148 0.42 -8.50 21.81
C ARG A 148 0.81 -8.54 23.30
N ASP A 149 1.71 -9.45 23.66
CA ASP A 149 2.17 -9.66 25.04
C ASP A 149 3.42 -8.82 25.39
N ASP A 150 4.01 -8.13 24.43
CA ASP A 150 5.23 -7.33 24.58
C ASP A 150 5.17 -6.08 23.69
N PRO A 151 4.43 -5.03 24.12
CA PRO A 151 4.30 -3.79 23.36
C PRO A 151 5.57 -2.93 23.37
N SER A 152 6.59 -3.28 24.15
CA SER A 152 7.84 -2.51 24.28
C SER A 152 8.70 -2.52 23.02
N LEU A 153 8.46 -3.49 22.11
CA LEU A 153 9.15 -3.65 20.84
C LEU A 153 8.20 -3.47 19.66
N GLY A 154 8.49 -2.49 18.80
CA GLY A 154 7.71 -2.17 17.60
C GLY A 154 8.49 -2.44 16.30
N PHE A 155 7.84 -3.12 15.37
CA PHE A 155 8.26 -3.37 14.00
C PHE A 155 7.61 -2.34 13.07
N ILE A 156 8.38 -1.31 12.74
CA ILE A 156 7.94 -0.16 11.93
C ILE A 156 8.49 -0.27 10.51
N GLY A 157 7.62 -0.27 9.50
CA GLY A 157 7.96 -0.44 8.08
C GLY A 157 8.01 -1.89 7.58
N PHE A 158 7.65 -2.87 8.41
CA PHE A 158 7.73 -4.31 8.13
C PHE A 158 6.53 -4.86 7.34
N VAL A 159 5.79 -4.00 6.65
CA VAL A 159 4.66 -4.36 5.81
C VAL A 159 4.98 -4.09 4.35
N ARG A 160 4.45 -4.94 3.46
CA ARG A 160 4.58 -4.76 2.03
C ARG A 160 3.22 -4.42 1.42
N PRO A 161 2.95 -3.16 1.10
CA PRO A 161 1.72 -2.82 0.43
C PRO A 161 1.67 -3.44 -0.98
N ASN A 162 0.48 -3.86 -1.43
CA ASN A 162 0.21 -4.22 -2.82
C ASN A 162 0.49 -3.07 -3.79
N LEU A 163 0.11 -1.86 -3.39
CA LEU A 163 0.17 -0.63 -4.14
C LEU A 163 0.45 0.52 -3.16
N GLY A 164 1.15 1.57 -3.60
CA GLY A 164 1.42 2.72 -2.75
C GLY A 164 2.71 2.62 -1.93
N ALA A 165 2.92 3.61 -1.08
CA ALA A 165 4.23 3.88 -0.48
C ALA A 165 4.32 3.37 0.97
N ILE A 166 5.48 2.79 1.32
CA ILE A 166 5.81 2.33 2.68
C ILE A 166 5.98 3.49 3.69
N PRO A 167 6.62 4.63 3.36
CA PRO A 167 6.83 5.69 4.35
C PRO A 167 5.54 6.23 4.99
N PRO A 168 4.44 6.49 4.24
CA PRO A 168 3.15 6.85 4.84
C PRO A 168 2.61 5.80 5.82
N LEU A 169 2.69 4.51 5.47
CA LEU A 169 2.26 3.44 6.38
C LEU A 169 3.13 3.36 7.62
N THR A 170 4.44 3.54 7.45
CA THR A 170 5.43 3.54 8.54
C THR A 170 5.12 4.64 9.56
N GLU A 171 4.71 5.83 9.09
CA GLU A 171 4.26 6.91 9.95
C GLU A 171 2.97 6.54 10.71
N PHE A 172 1.97 5.93 10.07
CA PHE A 172 0.78 5.44 10.79
C PHE A 172 1.11 4.37 11.82
N GLN A 173 2.00 3.44 11.49
CA GLN A 173 2.45 2.40 12.41
C GLN A 173 3.11 3.02 13.64
N ALA A 174 4.01 3.99 13.43
CA ALA A 174 4.68 4.70 14.51
C ALA A 174 3.69 5.50 15.36
N GLN A 175 2.75 6.22 14.74
CA GLN A 175 1.70 6.97 15.43
C GLN A 175 0.85 6.08 16.34
N LEU A 176 0.38 4.92 15.85
CA LEU A 176 -0.44 4.02 16.65
C LEU A 176 0.37 3.39 17.77
N TRP A 177 1.60 2.95 17.50
CA TRP A 177 2.45 2.33 18.50
C TRP A 177 2.81 3.30 19.64
N VAL A 178 3.22 4.53 19.30
CA VAL A 178 3.51 5.58 20.28
C VAL A 178 2.26 5.94 21.07
N LEU A 179 1.09 6.04 20.43
CA LEU A 179 -0.17 6.28 21.12
C LEU A 179 -0.50 5.16 22.12
N ASN A 180 -0.31 3.89 21.72
CA ASN A 180 -0.51 2.74 22.58
C ASN A 180 0.44 2.72 23.79
N LEU A 181 1.68 3.18 23.62
CA LEU A 181 2.67 3.23 24.70
C LEU A 181 2.44 4.39 25.68
N LEU A 182 2.16 5.58 25.17
CA LEU A 182 2.16 6.81 25.98
C LEU A 182 0.77 7.23 26.47
N ALA A 183 -0.28 6.85 25.75
CA ALA A 183 -1.66 7.23 26.06
C ALA A 183 -2.64 6.14 25.59
N PRO A 184 -2.54 4.90 26.12
CA PRO A 184 -3.37 3.77 25.70
C PRO A 184 -4.87 4.05 25.84
N GLU A 185 -5.28 4.90 26.78
CA GLU A 185 -6.67 5.35 26.97
C GLU A 185 -7.21 6.18 25.80
N ARG A 186 -6.32 6.72 24.94
CA ARG A 186 -6.68 7.47 23.73
C ARG A 186 -6.83 6.58 22.50
N VAL A 187 -6.47 5.30 22.58
CA VAL A 187 -6.77 4.31 21.53
C VAL A 187 -8.27 4.02 21.60
N LYS A 188 -9.03 4.47 20.59
CA LYS A 188 -10.50 4.51 20.67
C LYS A 188 -11.18 3.16 20.51
N ARG A 189 -10.48 2.18 19.95
CA ARG A 189 -11.03 0.86 19.61
C ARG A 189 -10.17 -0.24 20.20
N PRO A 190 -10.78 -1.34 20.69
CA PRO A 190 -10.01 -2.51 21.06
C PRO A 190 -9.32 -3.07 19.81
N LEU A 191 -8.02 -3.36 19.93
CA LEU A 191 -7.19 -3.84 18.82
C LEU A 191 -7.36 -5.35 18.64
N LEU A 192 -8.54 -5.74 18.15
CA LEU A 192 -8.95 -7.14 18.03
C LEU A 192 -8.31 -7.81 16.81
N PRO A 193 -7.86 -9.08 16.92
CA PRO A 193 -7.38 -9.85 15.76
C PRO A 193 -8.42 -9.99 14.64
N SER A 194 -9.71 -9.94 14.97
CA SER A 194 -10.80 -10.03 13.99
C SER A 194 -10.83 -8.88 12.97
N ASP A 195 -10.20 -7.76 13.30
CA ASP A 195 -10.13 -6.60 12.40
C ASP A 195 -8.95 -6.69 11.43
N GLU A 196 -8.13 -7.73 11.50
CA GLU A 196 -6.92 -7.82 10.68
C GLU A 196 -7.10 -8.45 9.29
N PRO A 197 -7.98 -9.45 9.07
CA PRO A 197 -8.04 -10.16 7.79
C PRO A 197 -8.38 -9.29 6.58
N HIS A 198 -9.21 -8.26 6.75
CA HIS A 198 -9.76 -7.50 5.62
C HIS A 198 -8.73 -6.65 4.86
N TYR A 199 -7.62 -6.26 5.49
CA TYR A 199 -6.53 -5.54 4.83
C TYR A 199 -5.35 -6.45 4.47
N GLN A 200 -5.38 -7.74 4.81
CA GLN A 200 -4.28 -8.65 4.48
C GLN A 200 -4.43 -9.16 3.04
N LEU A 201 -3.32 -9.21 2.31
CA LEU A 201 -3.34 -9.78 0.97
C LEU A 201 -3.51 -11.30 1.04
N MET A 202 -4.48 -11.82 0.30
CA MET A 202 -4.66 -13.26 0.16
C MET A 202 -3.41 -13.87 -0.49
N ARG A 203 -2.94 -14.98 0.08
CA ARG A 203 -1.74 -15.67 -0.37
C ARG A 203 -1.91 -17.18 -0.27
N LYS A 204 -1.10 -17.90 -1.04
CA LYS A 204 -0.92 -19.34 -0.87
C LYS A 204 -0.08 -19.62 0.38
N ASN A 205 -0.25 -20.80 0.97
CA ASN A 205 0.49 -21.19 2.18
C ASN A 205 2.01 -21.20 1.97
N ASN A 206 2.47 -21.53 0.76
CA ASN A 206 3.88 -21.54 0.37
C ASN A 206 4.37 -20.22 -0.24
N ALA A 207 3.61 -19.12 -0.12
CA ALA A 207 4.02 -17.84 -0.65
C ALA A 207 5.23 -17.30 0.11
N ARG A 208 6.23 -16.82 -0.64
CA ARG A 208 7.43 -16.16 -0.09
C ARG A 208 7.09 -14.89 0.69
N ILE A 209 6.09 -14.14 0.24
CA ILE A 209 5.70 -12.88 0.85
C ILE A 209 4.49 -13.13 1.76
N ARG A 210 4.70 -12.93 3.07
CA ARG A 210 3.71 -13.24 4.11
C ARG A 210 3.15 -12.01 4.84
N TYR A 211 3.82 -10.87 4.68
CA TYR A 211 3.55 -9.58 5.33
C TYR A 211 2.89 -8.57 4.37
N GLY A 212 2.17 -9.07 3.38
CA GLY A 212 1.46 -8.26 2.38
C GLY A 212 0.19 -7.62 2.93
N VAL A 213 -0.01 -6.32 2.65
CA VAL A 213 -1.22 -5.57 3.04
C VAL A 213 -1.81 -4.80 1.86
N ASP A 214 -3.13 -4.59 1.88
CA ASP A 214 -3.78 -3.57 1.06
C ASP A 214 -3.54 -2.19 1.68
N HIS A 215 -2.90 -1.29 0.93
CA HIS A 215 -2.44 0.00 1.48
C HIS A 215 -3.57 0.87 2.00
N GLU A 216 -4.62 1.04 1.20
CA GLU A 216 -5.75 1.91 1.52
C GLU A 216 -6.52 1.39 2.74
N SER A 217 -6.80 0.09 2.78
CA SER A 217 -7.52 -0.54 3.89
C SER A 217 -6.69 -0.54 5.18
N TYR A 218 -5.40 -0.82 5.08
CA TYR A 218 -4.51 -0.82 6.25
C TYR A 218 -4.34 0.58 6.84
N ALA A 219 -4.08 1.60 6.01
CA ALA A 219 -4.00 3.00 6.45
C ALA A 219 -5.30 3.44 7.15
N TYR A 220 -6.45 3.12 6.55
CA TYR A 220 -7.75 3.45 7.12
C TYR A 220 -8.00 2.74 8.45
N GLN A 221 -7.65 1.47 8.56
CA GLN A 221 -7.80 0.72 9.81
C GLN A 221 -6.97 1.32 10.95
N LEU A 222 -5.70 1.68 10.70
CA LEU A 222 -4.86 2.34 11.70
C LEU A 222 -5.44 3.70 12.12
N ALA A 223 -5.99 4.46 11.17
CA ALA A 223 -6.67 5.71 11.47
C ALA A 223 -7.96 5.52 12.29
N LEU A 224 -8.72 4.45 12.04
CA LEU A 224 -9.88 4.08 12.87
C LEU A 224 -9.47 3.71 14.29
N ASP A 225 -8.39 2.94 14.46
CA ASP A 225 -7.86 2.52 15.75
C ASP A 225 -7.45 3.74 16.61
N MET A 226 -6.83 4.75 16.00
CA MET A 226 -6.44 6.00 16.65
C MET A 226 -7.58 7.01 16.82
N GLY A 227 -8.74 6.78 16.20
CA GLY A 227 -9.82 7.76 16.16
C GLY A 227 -9.49 9.01 15.35
N SER A 228 -8.65 8.86 14.32
CA SER A 228 -8.20 9.91 13.40
C SER A 228 -8.96 9.92 12.07
N ALA A 229 -9.81 8.91 11.81
CA ALA A 229 -10.65 8.83 10.62
C ALA A 229 -11.84 9.80 10.67
N PRO A 230 -11.90 10.84 9.80
CA PRO A 230 -13.01 11.78 9.80
C PRO A 230 -14.27 11.15 9.23
N SER A 231 -15.41 11.43 9.84
CA SER A 231 -16.71 11.20 9.21
C SER A 231 -17.00 12.28 8.17
N PHE A 232 -17.95 12.00 7.28
CA PHE A 232 -18.41 12.98 6.28
C PHE A 232 -18.85 14.31 6.92
N ILE A 233 -19.53 14.25 8.08
CA ILE A 233 -19.98 15.44 8.81
C ILE A 233 -18.79 16.23 9.36
N ASP A 234 -17.76 15.54 9.88
CA ASP A 234 -16.55 16.20 10.37
C ASP A 234 -15.85 16.97 9.25
N VAL A 235 -15.71 16.35 8.07
CA VAL A 235 -15.06 17.00 6.92
C VAL A 235 -15.87 18.20 6.44
N LEU A 236 -17.19 18.10 6.35
CA LEU A 236 -18.02 19.25 5.99
C LEU A 236 -17.86 20.40 6.98
N ARG A 237 -17.91 20.12 8.28
CA ARG A 237 -17.73 21.14 9.33
C ARG A 237 -16.37 21.83 9.20
N ILE A 238 -15.29 21.05 9.07
CA ILE A 238 -13.93 21.59 8.89
C ILE A 238 -13.83 22.40 7.59
N GLY A 239 -14.47 21.93 6.51
CA GLY A 239 -14.51 22.60 5.23
C GLY A 239 -15.19 23.97 5.30
N PHE A 240 -16.36 24.05 5.95
CA PHE A 240 -17.07 25.32 6.15
C PHE A 240 -16.34 26.27 7.10
N SER A 241 -15.63 25.75 8.10
CA SER A 241 -14.84 26.58 9.04
C SER A 241 -13.48 27.02 8.48
N SER A 242 -12.99 26.39 7.41
CA SER A 242 -11.72 26.77 6.78
C SER A 242 -11.92 28.02 5.93
N GLY A 243 -11.41 29.17 6.39
CA GLY A 243 -11.52 30.49 5.73
C GLY A 243 -10.89 30.62 4.33
N ASN A 244 -10.42 29.52 3.73
CA ASN A 244 -9.68 29.49 2.47
C ASN A 244 -10.57 29.26 1.23
N GLY A 245 -11.89 29.40 1.35
CA GLY A 245 -12.83 29.27 0.21
C GLY A 245 -13.00 27.85 -0.37
N GLY A 246 -12.49 26.83 0.32
CA GLY A 246 -12.42 25.43 -0.13
C GLY A 246 -13.49 24.49 0.43
N TRP A 247 -14.66 24.99 0.85
CA TRP A 247 -15.67 24.20 1.57
C TRP A 247 -16.12 22.93 0.82
N TYR A 248 -16.15 22.98 -0.53
CA TYR A 248 -16.49 21.84 -1.39
C TYR A 248 -15.26 20.99 -1.74
N LYS A 249 -14.05 21.58 -1.76
CA LYS A 249 -12.81 20.88 -2.09
C LYS A 249 -12.46 19.86 -1.03
N LEU A 250 -12.58 20.20 0.25
CA LEU A 250 -12.17 19.31 1.34
C LEU A 250 -12.97 17.99 1.37
N PRO A 251 -14.31 17.97 1.30
CA PRO A 251 -15.10 16.73 1.22
C PRO A 251 -14.82 15.92 -0.05
N LEU A 252 -14.64 16.60 -1.19
CA LEU A 252 -14.34 15.93 -2.45
C LEU A 252 -12.94 15.32 -2.46
N THR A 253 -11.92 16.03 -1.98
CA THR A 253 -10.58 15.47 -1.79
C THR A 253 -10.66 14.29 -0.84
N TRP A 254 -11.33 14.41 0.31
CA TRP A 254 -11.50 13.30 1.26
C TRP A 254 -12.14 12.06 0.62
N ALA A 255 -13.16 12.24 -0.23
CA ALA A 255 -13.88 11.13 -0.86
C ALA A 255 -13.13 10.52 -2.05
N LEU A 256 -12.41 11.33 -2.83
CA LEU A 256 -11.86 10.93 -4.13
C LEU A 256 -10.35 10.72 -4.11
N SER A 257 -9.64 11.19 -3.09
CA SER A 257 -8.20 10.97 -2.93
C SER A 257 -7.91 9.62 -2.27
N ALA A 258 -6.66 9.16 -2.44
CA ALA A 258 -6.11 8.07 -1.64
C ALA A 258 -6.09 8.43 -0.14
N ASN A 259 -5.90 7.42 0.72
CA ASN A 259 -5.79 7.55 2.17
C ASN A 259 -4.40 8.08 2.59
N PHE A 260 -4.11 9.31 2.17
CA PHE A 260 -2.92 10.05 2.58
C PHE A 260 -2.94 10.39 4.06
N ASN A 261 -1.77 10.42 4.70
CA ASN A 261 -1.63 10.71 6.13
C ASN A 261 -2.28 12.03 6.52
N THR A 262 -2.13 13.07 5.69
CA THR A 262 -2.77 14.39 5.86
C THR A 262 -4.28 14.30 6.06
N LYS A 263 -4.98 13.38 5.37
CA LYS A 263 -6.43 13.16 5.52
C LYS A 263 -6.82 12.81 6.96
N PHE A 264 -5.95 12.07 7.63
CA PHE A 264 -6.13 11.61 9.00
C PHE A 264 -5.43 12.49 10.03
N ARG A 265 -4.88 13.62 9.59
CA ARG A 265 -4.40 14.71 10.44
C ARG A 265 -5.46 15.81 10.62
N LEU A 266 -6.66 15.64 10.05
CA LEU A 266 -7.78 16.57 10.24
C LEU A 266 -8.37 16.54 11.66
N LEU A 267 -8.28 15.40 12.33
CA LEU A 267 -8.70 15.20 13.73
C LEU A 267 -7.85 14.11 14.40
N GLY A 268 -8.22 13.77 15.64
CA GLY A 268 -7.57 12.70 16.40
C GLY A 268 -6.35 13.18 17.18
N PRO A 269 -5.61 12.25 17.83
CA PRO A 269 -4.47 12.57 18.69
C PRO A 269 -3.32 13.28 17.95
N TRP A 270 -3.26 13.07 16.64
CA TRP A 270 -2.20 13.50 15.76
C TRP A 270 -2.61 14.67 14.86
N LYS A 271 -3.69 15.40 15.19
CA LYS A 271 -4.22 16.52 14.41
C LYS A 271 -3.13 17.54 14.05
N TRP A 272 -3.15 18.03 12.82
CA TRP A 272 -2.28 19.11 12.33
C TRP A 272 -3.10 20.20 11.65
N ASP A 273 -2.93 21.46 12.08
CA ASP A 273 -3.73 22.59 11.58
C ASP A 273 -3.43 22.94 10.11
N GLY A 274 -2.30 22.50 9.57
CA GLY A 274 -1.97 22.64 8.14
C GLY A 274 -2.68 21.63 7.22
N ALA A 275 -3.28 20.57 7.79
CA ALA A 275 -3.88 19.49 7.00
C ALA A 275 -5.00 19.95 6.05
N PRO A 276 -5.96 20.82 6.45
CA PRO A 276 -6.96 21.34 5.54
C PRO A 276 -6.35 22.14 4.38
N GLY A 277 -5.24 22.85 4.60
CA GLY A 277 -4.56 23.63 3.56
C GLY A 277 -4.02 22.74 2.45
N VAL A 278 -3.27 21.69 2.83
CA VAL A 278 -2.70 20.71 1.88
C VAL A 278 -3.81 19.92 1.16
N MET A 279 -4.90 19.56 1.85
CA MET A 279 -6.02 18.87 1.21
C MET A 279 -6.78 19.72 0.20
N ASN A 280 -6.87 21.04 0.42
CA ASN A 280 -7.54 21.98 -0.47
C ASN A 280 -6.67 22.48 -1.63
N THR A 281 -5.37 22.16 -1.62
CA THR A 281 -4.38 22.60 -2.61
C THR A 281 -3.71 21.40 -3.27
N GLU A 282 -2.56 20.95 -2.77
CA GLU A 282 -1.74 19.90 -3.38
C GLU A 282 -2.53 18.62 -3.68
N LEU A 283 -3.30 18.12 -2.70
CA LEU A 283 -4.10 16.91 -2.90
C LEU A 283 -5.33 17.17 -3.77
N TRP A 284 -5.94 18.36 -3.66
CA TRP A 284 -7.02 18.74 -4.58
C TRP A 284 -6.54 18.74 -6.04
N ASP A 285 -5.34 19.25 -6.32
CA ASP A 285 -4.78 19.27 -7.66
C ASP A 285 -4.55 17.85 -8.21
N THR A 286 -4.25 16.86 -7.36
CA THR A 286 -4.21 15.45 -7.80
C THR A 286 -5.58 14.91 -8.19
N VAL A 287 -6.64 15.34 -7.52
CA VAL A 287 -8.02 14.92 -7.81
C VAL A 287 -8.52 15.65 -9.06
N ALA A 288 -8.36 16.96 -9.13
CA ALA A 288 -8.87 17.81 -10.21
C ALA A 288 -8.20 17.56 -11.57
N ARG A 289 -6.96 17.05 -11.60
CA ARG A 289 -6.24 16.72 -12.85
C ARG A 289 -6.70 15.41 -13.50
N ARG A 290 -7.52 14.60 -12.82
CA ARG A 290 -7.98 13.32 -13.36
C ARG A 290 -8.91 13.55 -14.55
N GLN A 291 -8.71 12.80 -15.63
CA GLN A 291 -9.58 12.86 -16.80
C GLN A 291 -11.02 12.48 -16.39
N ILE A 292 -12.03 13.20 -16.87
CA ILE A 292 -13.41 13.03 -16.40
C ILE A 292 -13.89 11.59 -16.62
N PHE A 293 -13.76 11.05 -17.83
CA PHE A 293 -14.26 9.72 -18.16
C PHE A 293 -13.41 8.59 -17.53
N PHE A 294 -12.11 8.51 -17.86
CA PHE A 294 -11.24 7.43 -17.37
C PHE A 294 -10.71 7.61 -15.94
N GLY A 295 -10.84 8.80 -15.37
CA GLY A 295 -10.39 9.11 -14.02
C GLY A 295 -11.54 9.17 -13.03
N HIS A 296 -12.52 10.06 -13.22
CA HIS A 296 -13.62 10.20 -12.26
C HIS A 296 -14.74 9.18 -12.47
N PHE A 297 -15.19 8.98 -13.71
CA PHE A 297 -16.33 8.10 -13.95
C PHE A 297 -15.98 6.62 -13.71
N THR A 298 -14.93 6.11 -14.34
CA THR A 298 -14.55 4.69 -14.20
C THR A 298 -13.96 4.35 -12.84
N LEU A 299 -13.12 5.19 -12.24
CA LEU A 299 -12.45 4.85 -10.97
C LEU A 299 -13.23 5.28 -9.72
N SER A 300 -14.18 6.21 -9.83
CA SER A 300 -14.97 6.69 -8.67
C SER A 300 -16.45 6.35 -8.81
N VAL A 301 -17.10 6.80 -9.88
CA VAL A 301 -18.56 6.65 -10.04
C VAL A 301 -18.98 5.18 -10.19
N VAL A 302 -18.34 4.42 -11.07
CA VAL A 302 -18.69 3.01 -11.31
C VAL A 302 -18.55 2.16 -10.03
N PRO A 303 -17.42 2.18 -9.30
CA PRO A 303 -17.32 1.48 -8.02
C PRO A 303 -18.36 1.94 -6.99
N MET A 304 -18.63 3.24 -6.88
CA MET A 304 -19.66 3.75 -5.97
C MET A 304 -21.07 3.27 -6.34
N LEU A 305 -21.41 3.19 -7.63
CA LEU A 305 -22.70 2.68 -8.08
C LEU A 305 -22.87 1.18 -7.80
N ILE A 306 -21.79 0.41 -7.89
CA ILE A 306 -21.82 -1.03 -7.63
C ILE A 306 -21.79 -1.32 -6.13
N PHE A 307 -20.80 -0.79 -5.42
CA PHE A 307 -20.55 -1.11 -4.01
C PHE A 307 -21.28 -0.21 -3.02
N GLY A 308 -21.70 0.99 -3.43
CA GLY A 308 -22.43 1.93 -2.58
C GLY A 308 -23.77 1.37 -2.09
N PRO A 309 -24.66 0.86 -2.96
CA PRO A 309 -25.93 0.26 -2.53
C PRO A 309 -25.73 -0.92 -1.59
N MET A 310 -24.78 -1.81 -1.89
CA MET A 310 -24.45 -2.94 -1.02
C MET A 310 -23.97 -2.47 0.36
N SER A 311 -23.04 -1.52 0.39
CA SER A 311 -22.52 -0.93 1.63
C SER A 311 -23.62 -0.24 2.44
N PHE A 312 -24.54 0.45 1.76
CA PHE A 312 -25.67 1.11 2.38
C PHE A 312 -26.65 0.12 3.01
N ILE A 313 -26.97 -0.98 2.34
CA ILE A 313 -27.81 -2.06 2.90
C ILE A 313 -27.14 -2.66 4.15
N VAL A 314 -25.85 -2.98 4.08
CA VAL A 314 -25.10 -3.51 5.23
C VAL A 314 -25.11 -2.51 6.38
N PHE A 315 -24.92 -1.22 6.10
CA PHE A 315 -24.98 -0.16 7.09
C PHE A 315 -26.36 -0.07 7.77
N LEU A 316 -27.46 -0.15 6.99
CA LEU A 316 -28.82 -0.15 7.53
C LEU A 316 -29.06 -1.38 8.43
N CYS A 317 -28.69 -2.57 7.97
CA CYS A 317 -28.80 -3.81 8.75
C CYS A 317 -28.00 -3.75 10.05
N ALA A 318 -26.74 -3.28 9.99
CA ALA A 318 -25.88 -3.13 11.17
C ALA A 318 -26.44 -2.09 12.16
N SER A 319 -26.97 -0.98 11.64
CA SER A 319 -27.60 0.08 12.46
C SER A 319 -28.85 -0.43 13.15
N LEU A 320 -29.72 -1.17 12.43
CA LEU A 320 -30.91 -1.80 13.00
C LEU A 320 -30.53 -2.84 14.07
N TYR A 321 -29.54 -3.70 13.79
CA TYR A 321 -29.06 -4.67 14.77
C TYR A 321 -28.55 -4.01 16.04
N GLN A 322 -27.76 -2.93 15.94
CA GLN A 322 -27.28 -2.18 17.10
C GLN A 322 -28.44 -1.54 17.88
N PHE A 323 -29.41 -0.95 17.17
CA PHE A 323 -30.59 -0.35 17.79
C PHE A 323 -31.40 -1.40 18.58
N LEU A 324 -31.71 -2.54 17.96
CA LEU A 324 -32.42 -3.64 18.61
C LEU A 324 -31.63 -4.19 19.80
N ARG A 325 -30.32 -4.42 19.65
CA ARG A 325 -29.43 -4.87 20.74
C ARG A 325 -29.45 -3.91 21.93
N ASN A 326 -29.47 -2.61 21.68
CA ASN A 326 -29.55 -1.60 22.73
C ASN A 326 -30.91 -1.63 23.44
N ILE A 327 -32.02 -1.77 22.69
CA ILE A 327 -33.35 -1.97 23.28
C ILE A 327 -33.38 -3.23 24.14
N PHE A 328 -32.93 -4.38 23.63
CA PHE A 328 -32.92 -5.63 24.39
C PHE A 328 -32.03 -5.56 25.64
N ARG A 329 -30.91 -4.81 25.60
CA ARG A 329 -30.09 -4.55 26.78
C ARG A 329 -30.79 -3.68 27.83
N MET A 330 -31.58 -2.69 27.40
CA MET A 330 -32.39 -1.87 28.31
C MET A 330 -33.56 -2.64 28.91
N LEU A 331 -34.14 -3.58 28.14
CA LEU A 331 -35.27 -4.43 28.57
C LEU A 331 -34.82 -5.67 29.35
N ALA A 332 -33.54 -6.05 29.30
CA ALA A 332 -33.02 -7.17 30.07
C ALA A 332 -33.05 -6.82 31.57
N PRO A 333 -33.75 -7.60 32.42
CA PRO A 333 -33.76 -7.34 33.85
C PRO A 333 -32.34 -7.45 34.41
N ASN A 334 -31.96 -6.49 35.27
CA ASN A 334 -30.70 -6.50 36.03
C ASN A 334 -30.59 -7.79 36.85
N ARG A 335 -30.05 -8.87 36.25
CA ARG A 335 -29.74 -10.09 36.98
C ARG A 335 -28.47 -9.86 37.81
N TRP A 336 -28.71 -9.47 39.06
CA TRP A 336 -28.02 -9.93 40.26
C TRP A 336 -26.48 -9.71 40.31
N LYS A 337 -26.07 -8.52 40.77
CA LYS A 337 -24.78 -8.36 41.47
C LYS A 337 -24.96 -8.83 42.91
N TYR A 338 -24.75 -10.12 43.18
CA TYR A 338 -24.34 -10.55 44.52
C TYR A 338 -22.91 -11.06 44.41
N GLY A 339 -22.05 -10.51 45.25
CA GLY A 339 -20.62 -10.77 45.23
C GLY A 339 -20.33 -12.22 45.63
N ASN A 340 -19.54 -12.89 44.79
CA ASN A 340 -18.63 -13.91 45.28
C ASN A 340 -17.44 -13.19 45.90
N ASN A 341 -17.49 -13.00 47.21
CA ASN A 341 -16.31 -12.73 48.01
C ASN A 341 -15.51 -14.05 48.12
N PRO A 342 -14.24 -14.13 47.68
CA PRO A 342 -13.47 -15.38 47.71
C PRO A 342 -12.99 -15.79 49.12
N GLU A 343 -13.40 -15.11 50.19
CA GLU A 343 -13.06 -15.48 51.56
C GLU A 343 -14.23 -16.14 52.29
N ARG A 344 -14.43 -17.44 52.05
CA ARG A 344 -15.05 -18.38 53.00
C ARG A 344 -14.67 -19.81 52.67
N GLY A 345 -13.36 -20.07 52.69
CA GLY A 345 -12.83 -21.39 52.95
C GLY A 345 -12.63 -21.53 54.46
N SER A 346 -13.60 -22.11 55.16
CA SER A 346 -13.44 -22.83 56.44
C SER A 346 -14.82 -23.15 57.03
N LEU A 347 -14.90 -24.35 57.61
CA LEU A 347 -15.98 -24.87 58.49
C LEU A 347 -17.17 -25.54 57.76
N LEU A 348 -17.06 -26.85 57.52
CA LEU A 348 -17.56 -27.92 58.43
C LEU A 348 -17.97 -29.18 57.64
N PHE A 349 -17.34 -30.30 58.05
CA PHE A 349 -17.63 -31.72 57.86
C PHE A 349 -17.65 -32.33 56.46
#